data_AF-A0A5D6Y4E6-F1
#
_entry.id   AF-A0A5D6Y4E6-F1
#
_cell.length_a   1.000
_cell.length_b   1.000
_cell.length_c   1.000
_cell.angle_alpha   90.00
_cell.angle_beta   90.00
_cell.angle_gamma   90.00
#
_symmetry.space_group_name_H-M   'P 1'
#
loop_
_entity.id
_entity.type
_entity.pdbx_description
1 polymer ?
#
loop_
_entity_poly.entity_id
_entity_poly.type
_entity_poly.pdbx_seq_one_letter_code
_entity_poly.pdbx_strand_id
1 'polypeptide(L)'
;MAERSPKKSALKPKGGGAAASTSNSIDNLGERDGIADATSSPEMKNDGAEDTITVLAHVREKIIPVHCGFGTQQVVWIGHVAIARYDEERRQGWLELGVPTKITKTSGKHEQPLQLTDLICDVLQHNTHVYISSSLG
;
A
#
# COMPACT_ATOMS: atom_id res chain seq x y z
N MET A 1 30.62 26.39 27.88
CA MET A 1 29.59 26.43 28.95
C MET A 1 28.45 27.29 28.44
N ALA A 2 27.20 26.86 28.26
CA ALA A 2 26.50 25.70 28.77
C ALA A 2 25.44 25.21 27.75
N GLU A 3 25.28 23.88 27.69
CA GLU A 3 24.17 23.18 27.04
C GLU A 3 22.81 23.59 27.64
N ARG A 4 21.77 23.61 26.81
CA ARG A 4 20.38 23.52 27.27
C ARG A 4 19.68 22.42 26.48
N SER A 5 19.63 21.24 27.08
CA SER A 5 18.88 20.07 26.62
C SER A 5 17.36 20.31 26.76
N PRO A 6 16.52 19.68 25.91
CA PRO A 6 15.06 19.79 25.97
C PRO A 6 14.43 18.93 27.08
N LYS A 7 13.42 19.48 27.76
CA LYS A 7 12.61 18.80 28.78
C LYS A 7 11.69 17.76 28.12
N LYS A 8 11.91 16.47 28.42
CA LYS A 8 10.98 15.37 28.11
C LYS A 8 9.78 15.42 29.07
N SER A 9 8.56 15.48 28.53
CA SER A 9 7.33 15.28 29.31
C SER A 9 6.95 13.80 29.27
N ALA A 10 6.88 13.18 30.45
CA ALA A 10 6.53 11.78 30.64
C ALA A 10 5.01 11.61 30.74
N LEU A 11 4.40 10.92 29.78
CA LEU A 11 3.04 10.38 29.94
C LEU A 11 3.11 9.09 30.77
N LYS A 12 2.37 9.07 31.90
CA LYS A 12 2.13 7.87 32.71
C LYS A 12 1.12 6.94 32.00
N PRO A 13 1.35 5.62 31.96
CA PRO A 13 0.31 4.66 31.60
C PRO A 13 -0.65 4.45 32.79
N LYS A 14 -1.96 4.61 32.55
CA LYS A 14 -2.98 4.13 33.48
C LYS A 14 -3.27 2.66 33.16
N GLY A 15 -2.90 1.78 34.09
CA GLY A 15 -3.37 0.40 34.12
C GLY A 15 -4.72 0.28 34.82
N GLY A 16 -5.34 -0.89 34.65
CA GLY A 16 -6.34 -1.44 35.56
C GLY A 16 -7.64 -1.85 34.89
N GLY A 17 -7.92 -3.16 34.89
CA GLY A 17 -9.29 -3.67 34.70
C GLY A 17 -9.39 -5.05 34.05
N ALA A 18 -9.00 -6.10 34.77
CA ALA A 18 -9.37 -7.47 34.45
C ALA A 18 -10.83 -7.74 34.85
N ALA A 19 -11.57 -8.50 34.03
CA ALA A 19 -12.71 -9.30 34.48
C ALA A 19 -12.93 -10.47 33.51
N ALA A 20 -12.57 -11.66 33.97
CA ALA A 20 -13.06 -12.94 33.46
C ALA A 20 -14.33 -13.31 34.26
N SER A 21 -15.36 -13.84 33.59
CA SER A 21 -16.45 -14.64 34.20
C SER A 21 -17.19 -15.35 33.06
N THR A 22 -16.86 -16.60 32.74
CA THR A 22 -17.52 -17.86 33.16
C THR A 22 -18.87 -18.18 32.50
N SER A 23 -18.81 -19.28 31.73
CA SER A 23 -19.75 -20.39 31.57
C SER A 23 -21.16 -20.13 31.02
N ASN A 24 -21.46 -20.80 29.90
CA ASN A 24 -22.68 -21.59 29.82
C ASN A 24 -22.49 -22.87 28.97
N SER A 25 -22.73 -23.98 29.66
CA SER A 25 -23.24 -25.29 29.24
C SER A 25 -22.68 -26.01 28.01
N ILE A 26 -21.94 -27.07 28.33
CA ILE A 26 -21.74 -28.26 27.52
C ILE A 26 -22.99 -29.13 27.73
N ASP A 27 -23.61 -29.61 26.65
CA ASP A 27 -24.31 -30.90 26.52
C ASP A 27 -25.13 -30.91 25.22
N ASN A 28 -24.68 -31.64 24.19
CA ASN A 28 -25.38 -32.85 23.71
C ASN A 28 -24.59 -33.52 22.58
N LEU A 29 -24.31 -34.81 22.76
CA LEU A 29 -23.69 -35.70 21.79
C LEU A 29 -24.75 -36.12 20.75
N GLY A 30 -24.44 -35.88 19.48
CA GLY A 30 -25.21 -36.34 18.34
C GLY A 30 -24.26 -36.80 17.24
N GLU A 31 -23.80 -38.03 17.37
CA GLU A 31 -22.99 -38.76 16.40
C GLU A 31 -23.76 -38.98 15.10
N ARG A 32 -23.26 -38.44 13.98
CA ARG A 32 -23.52 -38.95 12.63
C ARG A 32 -22.31 -38.76 11.75
N ASP A 33 -21.75 -39.89 11.34
CA ASP A 33 -20.76 -40.07 10.29
C ASP A 33 -21.11 -39.31 9.01
N GLY A 34 -20.07 -38.80 8.33
CA GLY A 34 -20.12 -38.73 6.87
C GLY A 34 -19.51 -37.49 6.22
N ILE A 35 -18.32 -37.71 5.66
CA ILE A 35 -17.83 -37.19 4.37
C ILE A 35 -17.29 -35.75 4.40
N ALA A 36 -15.97 -35.68 4.25
CA ALA A 36 -15.22 -34.50 3.86
C ALA A 36 -15.77 -33.91 2.55
N ASP A 37 -16.20 -32.66 2.62
CA ASP A 37 -15.90 -31.70 1.57
C ASP A 37 -15.70 -30.36 2.27
N ALA A 38 -14.44 -29.98 2.47
CA ALA A 38 -14.10 -28.59 2.76
C ALA A 38 -14.30 -27.81 1.46
N THR A 39 -15.56 -27.74 1.01
CA THR A 39 -16.00 -26.92 -0.10
C THR A 39 -15.60 -25.50 0.28
N SER A 40 -14.63 -25.00 -0.47
CA SER A 40 -14.29 -23.59 -0.65
C SER A 40 -15.06 -22.65 0.28
N SER A 41 -14.34 -22.04 1.23
CA SER A 41 -14.77 -20.72 1.72
C SER A 41 -15.26 -19.94 0.51
N PRO A 42 -16.46 -19.35 0.50
CA PRO A 42 -16.82 -18.44 -0.56
C PRO A 42 -15.76 -17.35 -0.47
N GLU A 43 -14.76 -17.43 -1.35
CA GLU A 43 -14.02 -16.27 -1.79
C GLU A 43 -15.15 -15.37 -2.27
N MET A 44 -15.55 -14.44 -1.40
CA MET A 44 -16.29 -13.27 -1.84
C MET A 44 -15.37 -12.71 -2.90
N LYS A 45 -15.69 -13.01 -4.17
CA LYS A 45 -15.14 -12.25 -5.27
C LYS A 45 -15.43 -10.83 -4.83
N ASN A 46 -14.36 -10.10 -4.55
CA ASN A 46 -14.50 -8.69 -4.43
C ASN A 46 -14.81 -8.32 -5.87
N ASP A 47 -16.10 -8.18 -6.18
CA ASP A 47 -16.65 -8.00 -7.53
C ASP A 47 -16.15 -6.70 -8.18
N GLY A 48 -15.10 -6.09 -7.60
CA GLY A 48 -14.32 -5.00 -8.13
C GLY A 48 -15.18 -3.77 -8.10
N ALA A 49 -14.88 -2.83 -7.21
CA ALA A 49 -15.36 -1.49 -7.47
C ALA A 49 -14.98 -1.11 -8.91
N GLU A 50 -15.95 -0.69 -9.71
CA GLU A 50 -15.75 -0.41 -11.14
C GLU A 50 -14.75 0.75 -11.35
N ASP A 51 -14.42 1.48 -10.28
CA ASP A 51 -13.52 2.63 -10.23
C ASP A 51 -12.12 2.30 -9.66
N THR A 52 -11.42 1.29 -10.21
CA THR A 52 -10.01 1.06 -9.84
C THR A 52 -9.04 1.81 -10.74
N ILE A 53 -7.99 2.39 -10.16
CA ILE A 53 -6.95 3.13 -10.86
C ILE A 53 -5.76 2.21 -11.10
N THR A 54 -5.36 2.06 -12.36
CA THR A 54 -4.05 1.52 -12.74
C THR A 54 -3.22 2.64 -13.33
N VAL A 55 -2.01 2.85 -12.82
CA VAL A 55 -1.06 3.85 -13.33
C VAL A 55 0.04 3.13 -14.11
N LEU A 56 0.43 3.69 -15.26
CA LEU A 56 1.50 3.17 -16.09
C LEU A 56 2.79 3.94 -15.77
N ALA A 57 3.61 3.38 -14.88
CA ALA A 57 4.79 4.03 -14.34
C ALA A 57 6.02 3.74 -15.20
N HIS A 58 6.60 4.78 -15.79
CA HIS A 58 7.84 4.73 -16.57
C HIS A 58 9.02 4.88 -15.61
N VAL A 59 9.84 3.84 -15.55
CA VAL A 59 11.10 3.80 -14.80
C VAL A 59 12.18 3.43 -15.80
N ARG A 60 13.03 4.41 -16.15
CA ARG A 60 13.98 4.30 -17.27
C ARG A 60 13.30 3.79 -18.55
N GLU A 61 13.73 2.65 -19.08
CA GLU A 61 13.18 2.03 -20.29
C GLU A 61 11.96 1.12 -20.06
N LYS A 62 11.56 0.89 -18.80
CA LYS A 62 10.47 -0.03 -18.47
C LYS A 62 9.17 0.71 -18.13
N ILE A 63 8.05 0.10 -18.52
CA ILE A 63 6.71 0.52 -18.12
C ILE A 63 6.15 -0.52 -17.15
N ILE A 64 5.88 -0.09 -15.93
CA ILE A 64 5.44 -0.97 -14.84
C ILE A 64 4.00 -0.59 -14.48
N PRO A 65 3.01 -1.48 -14.69
CA PRO A 65 1.65 -1.22 -14.25
C PRO A 65 1.55 -1.30 -12.73
N VAL A 66 0.96 -0.25 -12.14
CA VAL A 66 0.73 -0.14 -10.70
C VAL A 66 -0.77 -0.05 -10.44
N HIS A 67 -1.35 -1.13 -9.94
CA HIS A 67 -2.73 -1.18 -9.50
C HIS A 67 -2.85 -0.47 -8.14
N CYS A 68 -3.59 0.63 -8.10
CA CYS A 68 -3.74 1.52 -6.95
C CYS A 68 -5.08 1.31 -6.20
N GLY A 69 -5.91 0.37 -6.64
CA GLY A 69 -7.28 0.23 -6.15
C GLY A 69 -8.03 1.56 -6.31
N PHE A 70 -8.59 2.08 -5.22
CA PHE A 70 -9.28 3.37 -5.20
C PHE A 70 -8.35 4.61 -5.25
N GLY A 71 -7.02 4.44 -5.23
CA GLY A 71 -6.07 5.55 -5.31
C GLY A 71 -5.96 6.43 -4.06
N THR A 72 -6.31 5.90 -2.89
CA THR A 72 -6.21 6.62 -1.60
C THR A 72 -4.78 6.78 -1.07
N GLN A 73 -3.79 6.23 -1.77
CA GLN A 73 -2.37 6.34 -1.41
C GLN A 73 -1.78 7.64 -1.97
N GLN A 74 -0.65 8.08 -1.41
CA GLN A 74 0.06 9.26 -1.91
C GLN A 74 0.83 8.92 -3.20
N VAL A 75 1.04 9.92 -4.07
CA VAL A 75 1.78 9.77 -5.33
C VAL A 75 3.18 9.17 -5.14
N VAL A 76 3.89 9.50 -4.06
CA VAL A 76 5.21 8.90 -3.75
C VAL A 76 5.19 7.38 -3.66
N TRP A 77 4.05 6.80 -3.24
CA TRP A 77 3.88 5.36 -3.15
C TRP A 77 4.03 4.68 -4.52
N ILE A 78 3.51 5.29 -5.60
CA ILE A 78 3.70 4.78 -6.97
C ILE A 78 5.19 4.68 -7.29
N GLY A 79 5.96 5.72 -6.93
CA GLY A 79 7.41 5.76 -7.15
C GLY A 79 8.13 4.61 -6.46
N HIS A 80 7.83 4.38 -5.18
CA HIS A 80 8.44 3.28 -4.42
C HIS A 80 8.06 1.91 -4.99
N VAL A 81 6.79 1.71 -5.33
CA VAL A 81 6.30 0.44 -5.87
C VAL A 81 6.91 0.14 -7.23
N ALA A 82 6.94 1.13 -8.13
CA ALA A 82 7.50 0.97 -9.46
C ALA A 82 9.02 0.70 -9.39
N ILE A 83 9.76 1.42 -8.53
CA ILE A 83 11.19 1.17 -8.32
C ILE A 83 11.42 -0.25 -7.79
N ALA A 84 10.67 -0.70 -6.78
CA ALA A 84 10.82 -2.05 -6.26
C ALA A 84 10.61 -3.10 -7.37
N ARG A 85 9.58 -2.91 -8.21
CA ARG A 85 9.20 -3.81 -9.31
C ARG A 85 10.06 -3.69 -10.56
N TYR A 86 10.97 -2.72 -10.63
CA TYR A 86 11.87 -2.56 -11.77
C TYR A 86 12.74 -3.80 -12.00
N ASP A 87 13.20 -4.40 -10.89
CA ASP A 87 13.76 -5.74 -10.86
C ASP A 87 12.60 -6.75 -10.74
N GLU A 88 12.27 -7.40 -11.85
CA GLU A 88 11.12 -8.32 -11.92
C GLU A 88 11.38 -9.63 -11.13
N GLU A 89 12.64 -10.07 -11.05
CA GLU A 89 13.01 -11.34 -10.42
C GLU A 89 13.03 -11.21 -8.90
N ARG A 90 13.75 -10.21 -8.38
CA ARG A 90 13.99 -10.09 -6.93
C ARG A 90 13.10 -9.05 -6.29
N ARG A 91 12.51 -8.15 -7.08
CA ARG A 91 11.75 -6.99 -6.61
C ARG A 91 12.58 -6.09 -5.68
N GLN A 92 13.87 -5.94 -5.97
CA GLN A 92 14.83 -5.15 -5.20
C GLN A 92 15.40 -3.96 -5.98
N GLY A 93 14.63 -3.39 -6.93
CA GLY A 93 15.14 -2.34 -7.81
C GLY A 93 15.63 -1.07 -7.09
N TRP A 94 15.31 -0.87 -5.81
CA TRP A 94 15.90 0.20 -4.98
C TRP A 94 17.41 0.08 -4.80
N LEU A 95 18.00 -1.11 -4.96
CA LEU A 95 19.46 -1.27 -4.90
C LEU A 95 20.16 -0.60 -6.10
N GLU A 96 19.48 -0.53 -7.25
CA GLU A 96 19.99 0.06 -8.48
C GLU A 96 19.52 1.52 -8.66
N LEU A 97 18.27 1.80 -8.29
CA LEU A 97 17.60 3.08 -8.56
C LEU A 97 17.51 3.99 -7.33
N GLY A 98 17.65 3.44 -6.13
CA GLY A 98 17.47 4.17 -4.88
C GLY A 98 16.00 4.49 -4.60
N VAL A 99 15.70 5.76 -4.35
CA VAL A 99 14.35 6.26 -3.98
C VAL A 99 13.81 7.21 -5.04
N PRO A 100 12.48 7.39 -5.18
CA PRO A 100 11.93 8.33 -6.14
C PRO A 100 12.20 9.77 -5.69
N THR A 101 12.60 10.61 -6.64
CA THR A 101 12.94 12.03 -6.41
C THR A 101 11.97 12.98 -7.11
N LYS A 102 11.38 12.54 -8.23
CA LYS A 102 10.40 13.32 -9.00
C LYS A 102 9.42 12.39 -9.69
N ILE A 103 8.15 12.77 -9.73
CA ILE A 103 7.12 12.09 -10.52
C ILE A 103 6.43 13.14 -11.39
N THR A 104 6.41 12.91 -12.70
CA THR A 104 5.71 13.78 -13.67
C THR A 104 4.64 13.00 -14.41
N LYS A 105 3.55 13.68 -14.78
CA LYS A 105 2.59 13.17 -15.75
C LYS A 105 2.68 13.97 -17.05
N THR A 106 2.34 13.33 -18.16
CA THR A 106 2.22 14.03 -19.45
C THR A 106 0.82 14.60 -19.58
N SER A 107 0.73 15.91 -19.81
CA SER A 107 -0.52 16.59 -20.18
C SER A 107 -0.32 17.27 -21.53
N GLY A 108 -0.81 16.63 -22.59
CA GLY A 108 -0.56 17.06 -23.97
C GLY A 108 0.93 17.04 -24.31
N LYS A 109 1.51 18.21 -24.60
CA LYS A 109 2.95 18.37 -24.92
C LYS A 109 3.81 18.75 -23.70
N HIS A 110 3.20 18.92 -22.53
CA HIS A 110 3.90 19.42 -21.34
C HIS A 110 4.04 18.31 -20.29
N GLU A 111 5.23 18.25 -19.68
CA GLU A 111 5.43 17.50 -18.44
C GLU A 111 4.96 18.34 -17.25
N GLN A 112 4.11 17.75 -16.42
CA GLN A 112 3.63 18.36 -15.19
C GLN A 112 4.13 17.58 -13.98
N PRO A 113 4.98 18.19 -13.13
CA PRO A 113 5.36 17.60 -11.84
C PRO A 113 4.15 17.46 -10.92
N LEU A 114 4.06 16.30 -10.26
CA LEU A 114 3.09 16.04 -9.20
C LEU A 114 3.71 16.32 -7.83
N GLN A 115 2.92 16.73 -6.84
CA GLN A 115 3.42 16.74 -5.48
C GLN A 115 3.42 15.30 -4.96
N LEU A 116 4.52 14.90 -4.32
CA LEU A 116 4.71 13.55 -3.81
C LEU A 116 3.68 13.17 -2.73
N THR A 117 3.10 14.18 -2.07
CA THR A 117 2.09 14.03 -1.02
C THR A 117 0.65 14.03 -1.52
N ASP A 118 0.41 14.34 -2.81
CA ASP A 118 -0.95 14.33 -3.37
C ASP A 118 -1.55 12.92 -3.33
N LEU A 119 -2.87 12.81 -3.19
CA LEU A 119 -3.55 11.53 -3.32
C LEU A 119 -3.70 11.15 -4.79
N ILE A 120 -3.44 9.88 -5.11
CA ILE A 120 -3.49 9.37 -6.48
C ILE A 120 -4.86 9.62 -7.12
N CYS A 121 -5.96 9.38 -6.38
CA CYS A 121 -7.32 9.60 -6.88
C CYS A 121 -7.65 11.06 -7.22
N ASP A 122 -6.95 12.03 -6.64
CA ASP A 122 -7.21 13.45 -6.86
C ASP A 122 -6.47 13.96 -8.11
N VAL A 123 -5.31 13.36 -8.45
CA VAL A 123 -4.40 13.91 -9.46
C VAL A 123 -4.14 13.00 -10.66
N LEU A 124 -4.52 11.73 -10.60
CA LEU A 124 -4.29 10.73 -11.65
C LEU A 124 -5.57 9.97 -12.01
N GLN A 125 -5.74 9.72 -13.30
CA GLN A 125 -6.83 8.90 -13.84
C GLN A 125 -6.32 7.48 -14.15
N HIS A 126 -7.25 6.53 -14.31
CA HIS A 126 -6.91 5.18 -14.79
C HIS A 126 -6.15 5.24 -16.13
N ASN A 127 -5.14 4.39 -16.28
CA ASN A 127 -4.19 4.34 -17.39
C ASN A 127 -3.38 5.61 -17.65
N THR A 128 -3.25 6.52 -16.67
CA THR A 128 -2.34 7.66 -16.79
C THR A 128 -0.89 7.19 -16.82
N HIS A 129 -0.11 7.75 -17.74
CA HIS A 129 1.34 7.56 -17.79
C HIS A 129 2.03 8.55 -16.86
N VAL A 130 2.93 8.04 -16.01
CA VAL A 130 3.80 8.87 -15.16
C VAL A 130 5.25 8.47 -15.35
N TYR A 131 6.16 9.42 -15.17
CA TYR A 131 7.60 9.22 -15.32
C TYR A 131 8.29 9.47 -13.99
N ILE A 132 9.12 8.52 -13.57
CA ILE A 132 9.77 8.53 -12.27
C ILE A 132 11.26 8.83 -12.46
N SER A 133 11.72 9.90 -11.82
CA SER A 133 13.15 10.13 -11.59
C SER A 133 13.55 9.52 -10.25
N SER A 134 14.75 8.96 -10.19
CA SER A 134 15.25 8.24 -9.03
C SER A 134 16.52 8.89 -8.46
N SER A 135 16.98 8.47 -7.29
CA SER A 135 18.16 9.08 -6.66
C SER A 135 19.49 8.53 -7.20
N LEU A 136 19.49 7.36 -7.83
CA LEU A 136 20.69 6.68 -8.36
C LEU A 136 20.63 6.45 -9.88
N GLY A 137 19.64 7.03 -10.55
CA GLY A 137 19.38 6.87 -11.98
C GLY A 137 18.59 8.03 -12.55
#